data_AF-A0A1E4K324-F1
#
_entry.id   AF-A0A1E4K324-F1
#
_cell.length_a   1.000
_cell.length_b   1.000
_cell.length_c   1.000
_cell.angle_alpha   90.00
_cell.angle_beta   90.00
_cell.angle_gamma   90.00
#
_symmetry.space_group_name_H-M   'P 1'
#
loop_
_entity.id
_entity.type
_entity.pdbx_description
1 polymer ?
#
loop_
_entity_poly.entity_id
_entity_poly.type
_entity_poly.pdbx_seq_one_letter_code
_entity_poly.pdbx_strand_id
1 'polypeptide(L)'
;MKPGWRDGNRVRLLENGEEFFPRVFEALRRARVRVYIETFILLDDEVGRALLRALGEAAARGAVVDVLADGFGSEPLTPGYRAQLAAAGVQLHLYEPRPRLFGLRTNLFRRLHRKIVLVDGRLAFVGGINFCSDQLLASGPSALHDFAVELQGPGVGDIEQFVARSRSAAHPPQAPVSASRVVGPARVRFVTRDNHRHPGDIEREYRIAIRAAQREILLANAYFFPGYRLLRDLRNAARRGVQVTVVVQGKPDLRIVPVVARWLYHYLVPAGVRICEFRTRPLHAKVAVVDGRWATVGSSNLDPLSLSLNLEANLVIVDAGFGAELRARLLQLLARDCTPVTAARVPRRTWWRIVSSMLVFHFLRHFPRWAERVPAARPRIEHARSDVRADR
;
A
#
# COMPACT_ATOMS: atom_id res chain seq x y z
N MET A 1 -18.30 -12.59 -3.60
CA MET A 1 -18.92 -11.72 -2.59
C MET A 1 -17.95 -10.60 -2.28
N LYS A 2 -18.30 -9.33 -2.54
CA LYS A 2 -17.44 -8.19 -2.17
C LYS A 2 -17.40 -8.10 -0.64
N PRO A 3 -16.24 -7.85 -0.01
CA PRO A 3 -16.21 -7.64 1.44
C PRO A 3 -17.14 -6.47 1.78
N GLY A 4 -18.12 -6.76 2.64
CA GLY A 4 -19.05 -5.76 3.14
C GLY A 4 -18.38 -4.87 4.19
N TRP A 5 -19.13 -3.91 4.72
CA TRP A 5 -18.69 -3.20 5.92
C TRP A 5 -18.78 -4.14 7.13
N ARG A 6 -17.78 -4.05 8.01
CA ARG A 6 -17.70 -4.77 9.28
C ARG A 6 -17.68 -3.79 10.42
N ASP A 7 -18.61 -3.92 11.35
CA ASP A 7 -18.62 -3.15 12.60
C ASP A 7 -17.75 -3.82 13.67
N GLY A 8 -17.45 -3.08 14.74
CA GLY A 8 -16.89 -3.65 15.96
C GLY A 8 -15.38 -3.84 15.97
N ASN A 9 -14.62 -3.04 15.22
CA ASN A 9 -13.18 -3.20 15.07
C ASN A 9 -12.39 -2.22 15.92
N ARG A 10 -11.19 -2.63 16.30
CA ARG A 10 -10.15 -1.74 16.83
C ARG A 10 -9.11 -1.55 15.74
N VAL A 11 -8.82 -0.30 15.42
CA VAL A 11 -7.80 0.07 14.45
C VAL A 11 -6.80 1.00 15.12
N ARG A 12 -5.52 0.71 14.96
CA ARG A 12 -4.41 1.56 15.42
C ARG A 12 -3.63 2.03 14.21
N LEU A 13 -3.39 3.33 14.11
CA LEU A 13 -2.49 3.91 13.13
C LEU A 13 -1.05 3.60 13.52
N LEU A 14 -0.21 3.28 12.55
CA LEU A 14 1.22 3.03 12.72
C LEU A 14 1.98 3.89 11.71
N GLU A 15 2.87 4.74 12.19
CA GLU A 15 3.69 5.64 11.38
C GLU A 15 5.14 5.13 11.31
N ASN A 16 5.65 5.03 10.08
CA ASN A 16 7.02 4.57 9.76
C ASN A 16 7.35 3.17 10.34
N GLY A 17 8.60 2.74 10.15
CA GLY A 17 9.09 1.46 10.67
C GLY A 17 9.16 1.41 12.20
N GLU A 18 9.35 2.55 12.87
CA GLU A 18 9.51 2.65 14.33
C GLU A 18 8.25 2.21 15.08
N GLU A 19 7.06 2.56 14.58
CA GLU A 19 5.80 2.10 15.19
C GLU A 19 5.38 0.75 14.60
N PHE A 20 5.66 0.50 13.32
CA PHE A 20 5.19 -0.69 12.61
C PHE A 20 5.91 -1.97 13.00
N PHE A 21 7.24 -2.01 12.89
CA PHE A 21 8.01 -3.25 13.06
C PHE A 21 7.92 -3.83 14.47
N PRO A 22 8.00 -3.05 15.57
CA PRO A 22 7.86 -3.61 16.91
C PRO A 22 6.52 -4.31 17.11
N ARG A 23 5.44 -3.74 16.57
CA ARG A 23 4.09 -4.30 16.65
C ARG A 23 3.95 -5.59 15.86
N VAL A 24 4.47 -5.61 14.62
CA VAL A 24 4.49 -6.82 13.80
C VAL A 24 5.33 -7.90 14.46
N PHE A 25 6.56 -7.61 14.87
CA PHE A 25 7.44 -8.61 15.47
C PHE A 25 6.92 -9.13 16.81
N GLU A 26 6.30 -8.31 17.64
CA GLU A 26 5.60 -8.77 18.84
C GLU A 26 4.45 -9.73 18.51
N ALA A 27 3.67 -9.42 17.47
CA ALA A 27 2.58 -10.30 17.02
C ALA A 27 3.11 -11.64 16.51
N LEU A 28 4.16 -11.63 15.69
CA LEU A 28 4.82 -12.86 15.20
C LEU A 28 5.36 -13.70 16.36
N ARG A 29 6.01 -13.06 17.33
CA ARG A 29 6.52 -13.71 18.56
C ARG A 29 5.43 -14.31 19.45
N ARG A 30 4.17 -13.92 19.28
CA ARG A 30 3.02 -14.50 19.99
C ARG A 30 2.21 -15.49 19.14
N ALA A 31 2.50 -15.61 17.85
CA ALA A 31 1.76 -16.47 16.94
C ALA A 31 1.82 -17.94 17.37
N ARG A 32 0.69 -18.63 17.26
CA ARG A 32 0.51 -20.04 17.65
C ARG A 32 -0.08 -20.94 16.57
N VAL A 33 -0.79 -20.37 15.61
CA VAL A 33 -1.56 -21.13 14.61
C VAL A 33 -1.01 -20.87 13.21
N ARG A 34 -1.01 -19.61 12.77
CA ARG A 34 -0.62 -19.26 11.41
C ARG A 34 -0.10 -17.83 11.32
N VAL A 35 0.92 -17.65 10.50
CA VAL A 35 1.43 -16.36 10.07
C VAL A 35 1.38 -16.33 8.55
N TYR A 36 0.81 -15.27 8.01
CA TYR A 36 0.86 -14.99 6.58
C TYR A 36 1.36 -13.58 6.34
N ILE A 37 2.33 -13.42 5.43
CA ILE A 37 2.88 -12.13 5.04
C ILE A 37 2.82 -12.01 3.52
N GLU A 38 2.25 -10.91 3.02
CA GLU A 38 2.45 -10.39 1.67
C GLU A 38 3.29 -9.12 1.74
N THR A 39 4.31 -8.99 0.89
CA THR A 39 5.07 -7.75 0.75
C THR A 39 5.61 -7.58 -0.67
N PHE A 40 5.83 -6.33 -1.08
CA PHE A 40 6.49 -6.04 -2.35
C PHE A 40 8.02 -6.10 -2.20
N ILE A 41 8.55 -5.48 -1.14
CA ILE A 41 9.98 -5.48 -0.85
C ILE A 41 10.23 -6.26 0.44
N LEU A 42 11.14 -7.22 0.34
CA LEU A 42 11.81 -7.92 1.42
C LEU A 42 13.29 -7.92 1.06
N LEU A 43 14.14 -7.38 1.93
CA LEU A 43 15.60 -7.33 1.73
C LEU A 43 16.31 -8.10 2.85
N ASP A 44 17.52 -8.59 2.56
CA ASP A 44 18.43 -9.16 3.56
C ASP A 44 19.22 -8.05 4.28
N ASP A 45 18.49 -7.19 4.98
CA ASP A 45 19.02 -6.10 5.80
C ASP A 45 18.69 -6.31 7.29
N GLU A 46 18.90 -5.30 8.13
CA GLU A 46 18.62 -5.41 9.57
C GLU A 46 17.14 -5.73 9.87
N VAL A 47 16.21 -5.17 9.09
CA VAL A 47 14.77 -5.39 9.23
C VAL A 47 14.41 -6.78 8.74
N GLY A 48 14.93 -7.20 7.58
CA GLY A 48 14.75 -8.54 7.06
C GLY A 48 15.28 -9.63 7.99
N ARG A 49 16.49 -9.46 8.54
CA ARG A 49 17.06 -10.39 9.52
C ARG A 49 16.27 -10.41 10.84
N ALA A 50 15.73 -9.28 11.28
CA ALA A 50 14.84 -9.24 12.44
C ALA A 50 13.51 -9.96 12.16
N LEU A 51 12.94 -9.78 10.97
CA LEU A 51 11.77 -10.53 10.52
C LEU A 51 12.05 -12.03 10.48
N LEU A 52 13.17 -12.46 9.89
CA LEU A 52 13.58 -13.87 9.81
C LEU A 52 13.63 -14.52 11.20
N ARG A 53 14.24 -13.84 12.18
CA ARG A 53 14.25 -14.33 13.58
C ARG A 53 12.84 -14.47 14.15
N ALA A 54 12.00 -13.43 14.01
CA ALA A 54 10.64 -13.46 14.54
C ALA A 54 9.76 -14.54 13.89
N LEU A 55 9.94 -14.79 12.58
CA LEU A 55 9.28 -15.88 11.86
C LEU A 55 9.77 -17.25 12.31
N GLY A 56 11.09 -17.42 12.48
CA GLY A 56 11.67 -18.66 13.00
C GLY A 56 11.18 -18.98 14.43
N GLU A 57 11.06 -17.97 15.29
CA GLU A 57 10.45 -18.14 16.61
C GLU A 57 8.97 -18.59 16.53
N ALA A 58 8.21 -18.08 15.55
CA ALA A 58 6.83 -18.50 15.33
C ALA A 58 6.73 -19.95 14.85
N ALA A 59 7.56 -20.33 13.88
CA ALA A 59 7.64 -21.69 13.36
C ALA A 59 8.09 -22.68 14.45
N ALA A 60 9.07 -22.31 15.28
CA ALA A 60 9.52 -23.13 16.41
C ALA A 60 8.43 -23.39 17.47
N ARG A 61 7.41 -22.50 17.56
CA ARG A 61 6.21 -22.72 18.39
C ARG A 61 5.13 -23.58 17.72
N GLY A 62 5.36 -24.02 16.48
CA GLY A 62 4.42 -24.82 15.69
C GLY A 62 3.44 -24.02 14.83
N ALA A 63 3.60 -22.69 14.72
CA ALA A 63 2.76 -21.91 13.81
C ALA A 63 3.16 -22.20 12.35
N VAL A 64 2.17 -22.31 11.46
CA VAL A 64 2.43 -22.40 10.01
C VAL A 64 2.79 -21.02 9.49
N VAL A 65 3.98 -20.85 8.94
CA VAL A 65 4.50 -19.54 8.51
C VAL A 65 4.67 -19.48 7.00
N ASP A 66 3.96 -18.55 6.37
CA ASP A 66 3.98 -18.34 4.93
C ASP A 66 4.28 -16.90 4.56
N VAL A 67 5.25 -16.73 3.66
CA VAL A 67 5.70 -15.42 3.18
C VAL A 67 5.59 -15.39 1.66
N LEU A 68 4.76 -14.50 1.13
CA LEU A 68 4.67 -14.20 -0.29
C LEU A 68 5.33 -12.85 -0.57
N ALA A 69 6.49 -12.89 -1.22
CA ALA A 69 7.26 -11.72 -1.61
C ALA A 69 7.20 -11.50 -3.12
N ASP A 70 7.17 -10.24 -3.55
CA ASP A 70 7.24 -9.91 -4.97
C ASP A 70 8.65 -10.14 -5.54
N GLY A 71 8.77 -10.96 -6.59
CA GLY A 71 10.07 -11.30 -7.20
C GLY A 71 10.76 -10.15 -7.95
N PHE A 72 10.09 -9.02 -8.16
CA PHE A 72 10.70 -7.79 -8.69
C PHE A 72 11.13 -6.88 -7.54
N GLY A 73 10.23 -6.56 -6.61
CA GLY A 73 10.57 -5.68 -5.49
C GLY A 73 11.63 -6.28 -4.55
N SER A 74 11.60 -7.58 -4.34
CA SER A 74 12.53 -8.32 -3.49
C SER A 74 13.71 -8.91 -4.29
N GLU A 75 14.46 -8.02 -4.97
CA GLU A 75 15.71 -8.33 -5.74
C GLU A 75 16.48 -9.51 -5.13
N PRO A 76 16.94 -10.50 -5.93
CA PRO A 76 16.88 -11.89 -5.50
C PRO A 76 17.52 -12.06 -4.13
N LEU A 77 16.66 -12.30 -3.14
CA LEU A 77 17.06 -12.62 -1.76
C LEU A 77 18.25 -13.57 -1.82
N THR A 78 19.27 -13.28 -1.01
CA THR A 78 20.52 -14.04 -1.03
C THR A 78 20.21 -15.53 -0.84
N PRO A 79 20.95 -16.44 -1.49
CA PRO A 79 20.78 -17.88 -1.26
C PRO A 79 20.84 -18.25 0.22
N GLY A 80 21.73 -17.58 0.98
CA GLY A 80 21.85 -17.73 2.43
C GLY A 80 20.57 -17.34 3.17
N TYR A 81 19.97 -16.19 2.86
CA TYR A 81 18.72 -15.76 3.49
C TYR A 81 17.56 -16.72 3.21
N ARG A 82 17.46 -17.23 1.97
CA ARG A 82 16.46 -18.24 1.59
C ARG A 82 16.65 -19.56 2.35
N ALA A 83 17.90 -20.02 2.45
CA ALA A 83 18.24 -21.23 3.19
C ALA A 83 17.90 -21.08 4.69
N GLN A 84 18.15 -19.92 5.28
CA GLN A 84 17.80 -19.64 6.68
C GLN A 84 16.28 -19.64 6.92
N LEU A 85 15.49 -19.04 6.01
CA LEU A 85 14.03 -19.11 6.08
C LEU A 85 13.53 -20.56 6.02
N ALA A 86 14.06 -21.33 5.07
CA ALA A 86 13.67 -22.72 4.90
C ALA A 86 14.05 -23.58 6.11
N ALA A 87 15.26 -23.42 6.63
CA ALA A 87 15.73 -24.10 7.84
C ALA A 87 14.90 -23.72 9.08
N ALA A 88 14.39 -22.49 9.13
CA ALA A 88 13.49 -22.03 10.17
C ALA A 88 12.03 -22.52 10.01
N GLY A 89 11.72 -23.32 8.98
CA GLY A 89 10.37 -23.82 8.72
C GLY A 89 9.42 -22.81 8.06
N VAL A 90 9.96 -21.74 7.47
CA VAL A 90 9.16 -20.71 6.77
C VAL A 90 8.94 -21.11 5.31
N GLN A 91 7.69 -21.09 4.87
CA GLN A 91 7.32 -21.29 3.47
C GLN A 91 7.45 -19.97 2.70
N LEU A 92 8.55 -19.80 1.97
CA LEU A 92 8.76 -18.64 1.12
C LEU A 92 8.21 -18.89 -0.30
N HIS A 93 7.40 -17.96 -0.76
CA HIS A 93 6.81 -17.90 -2.09
C HIS A 93 7.25 -16.62 -2.80
N LEU A 94 7.71 -16.74 -4.05
CA LEU A 94 8.01 -15.58 -4.89
C LEU A 94 6.95 -15.38 -5.95
N TYR A 95 6.40 -14.17 -6.06
CA TYR A 95 5.46 -13.79 -7.11
C TYR A 95 6.17 -13.30 -8.37
N GLU A 96 5.94 -13.96 -9.51
CA GLU A 96 6.54 -13.63 -10.83
C GLU A 96 8.06 -13.35 -10.76
N PRO A 97 8.89 -14.25 -10.19
CA PRO A 97 10.34 -14.12 -10.26
C PRO A 97 10.76 -14.35 -11.72
N ARG A 98 11.36 -13.34 -12.36
CA ARG A 98 11.94 -13.50 -13.70
C ARG A 98 13.39 -13.05 -13.70
N PRO A 99 14.28 -13.78 -14.39
CA PRO A 99 15.66 -13.38 -14.53
C PRO A 99 15.78 -12.07 -15.32
N ARG A 100 16.89 -11.36 -15.13
CA ARG A 100 17.24 -10.20 -15.97
C ARG A 100 17.57 -10.70 -17.38
N LEU A 101 17.04 -10.02 -18.39
CA LEU A 101 17.39 -10.22 -19.79
C LEU A 101 18.25 -9.04 -20.24
N PHE A 102 19.51 -9.29 -20.64
CA PHE A 102 20.51 -8.25 -20.94
C PHE A 102 20.66 -7.20 -19.80
N GLY A 103 20.62 -7.64 -18.54
CA GLY A 103 20.68 -6.76 -17.37
C GLY A 103 19.39 -6.01 -17.04
N LEU A 104 18.36 -6.08 -17.91
CA LEU A 104 17.08 -5.39 -17.74
C LEU A 104 16.02 -6.34 -17.20
N ARG A 105 15.12 -5.82 -16.35
CA ARG A 105 13.94 -6.55 -15.91
C ARG A 105 12.77 -6.26 -16.85
N THR A 106 12.17 -7.31 -17.40
CA THR A 106 11.12 -7.21 -18.41
C THR A 106 9.70 -7.38 -17.84
N ASN A 107 9.57 -7.87 -16.60
CA ASN A 107 8.32 -8.11 -15.89
C ASN A 107 7.84 -6.90 -15.07
N LEU A 108 7.72 -5.73 -15.71
CA LEU A 108 7.42 -4.45 -15.06
C LEU A 108 5.95 -4.27 -14.62
N PHE A 109 5.04 -5.11 -15.09
CA PHE A 109 3.59 -4.92 -14.90
C PHE A 109 2.98 -5.99 -13.99
N ARG A 110 1.82 -5.66 -13.40
CA ARG A 110 0.97 -6.58 -12.63
C ARG A 110 1.68 -7.18 -11.41
N ARG A 111 2.43 -6.34 -10.70
CA ARG A 111 3.23 -6.72 -9.52
C ARG A 111 2.37 -6.83 -8.26
N LEU A 112 2.85 -7.63 -7.29
CA LEU A 112 2.26 -7.74 -5.96
C LEU A 112 2.66 -6.52 -5.12
N HIS A 113 1.80 -5.51 -5.05
CA HIS A 113 2.05 -4.30 -4.26
C HIS A 113 1.37 -4.31 -2.88
N ARG A 114 0.60 -5.34 -2.55
CA ARG A 114 -0.01 -5.49 -1.22
C ARG A 114 1.06 -5.65 -0.14
N LYS A 115 0.82 -5.03 1.01
CA LYS A 115 1.53 -5.33 2.26
C LYS A 115 0.51 -5.73 3.30
N ILE A 116 0.46 -7.02 3.58
CA ILE A 116 -0.50 -7.62 4.51
C ILE A 116 0.26 -8.52 5.45
N VAL A 117 0.04 -8.39 6.75
CA VAL A 117 0.45 -9.39 7.73
C VAL A 117 -0.81 -9.90 8.40
N LEU A 118 -1.00 -11.21 8.48
CA LEU A 118 -2.12 -11.84 9.17
C LEU A 118 -1.57 -12.84 10.19
N VAL A 119 -1.96 -12.69 11.45
CA VAL A 119 -1.51 -13.52 12.56
C VAL A 119 -2.71 -14.19 13.22
N ASP A 120 -2.70 -15.52 13.23
CA ASP A 120 -3.67 -16.40 13.88
C ASP A 120 -5.14 -16.13 13.52
N GLY A 121 -5.42 -15.48 12.39
CA GLY A 121 -6.76 -15.04 12.01
C GLY A 121 -7.37 -13.97 12.93
N ARG A 122 -6.58 -13.38 13.85
CA ARG A 122 -7.05 -12.48 14.92
C ARG A 122 -6.52 -11.06 14.82
N LEU A 123 -5.35 -10.91 14.22
CA LEU A 123 -4.66 -9.64 14.07
C LEU A 123 -4.19 -9.51 12.62
N ALA A 124 -4.45 -8.35 12.03
CA ALA A 124 -3.97 -8.05 10.69
C ALA A 124 -3.25 -6.70 10.65
N PHE A 125 -2.29 -6.56 9.75
CA PHE A 125 -1.66 -5.30 9.41
C PHE A 125 -1.83 -5.04 7.91
N VAL A 126 -2.19 -3.82 7.55
CA VAL A 126 -2.38 -3.40 6.15
C VAL A 126 -1.80 -2.00 5.97
N GLY A 127 -1.03 -1.74 4.90
CA GLY A 127 -0.45 -0.41 4.70
C GLY A 127 0.50 -0.31 3.52
N GLY A 128 1.35 0.72 3.56
CA GLY A 128 2.39 0.97 2.56
C GLY A 128 3.79 0.44 2.91
N ILE A 129 4.03 0.14 4.19
CA ILE A 129 5.35 -0.19 4.76
C ILE A 129 5.83 -1.58 4.31
N ASN A 130 7.02 -1.65 3.72
CA ASN A 130 7.67 -2.91 3.32
C ASN A 130 8.67 -3.40 4.40
N PHE A 131 9.27 -4.58 4.22
CA PHE A 131 10.29 -5.11 5.11
C PHE A 131 11.71 -4.77 4.60
N CYS A 132 12.11 -3.52 4.81
CA CYS A 132 13.45 -3.02 4.53
C CYS A 132 13.84 -1.87 5.48
N SER A 133 15.15 -1.63 5.65
CA SER A 133 15.71 -0.59 6.52
C SER A 133 15.33 0.82 6.09
N ASP A 134 15.02 1.06 4.80
CA ASP A 134 14.58 2.36 4.28
C ASP A 134 13.30 2.87 4.95
N GLN A 135 12.54 2.02 5.64
CA GLN A 135 11.35 2.41 6.41
C GLN A 135 11.68 3.01 7.78
N LEU A 136 12.94 2.92 8.21
CA LEU A 136 13.44 3.46 9.47
C LEU A 136 14.04 4.86 9.25
N LEU A 137 13.73 5.78 10.15
CA LEU A 137 14.34 7.11 10.23
C LEU A 137 15.86 7.05 10.37
N ALA A 138 16.39 5.96 10.94
CA ALA A 138 17.82 5.68 11.02
C ALA A 138 18.50 5.61 9.64
N SER A 139 17.75 5.36 8.56
CA SER A 139 18.24 5.42 7.18
C SER A 139 18.45 6.85 6.68
N GLY A 140 18.19 7.86 7.49
CA GLY A 140 18.55 9.25 7.23
C GLY A 140 17.73 9.86 6.08
N PRO A 141 18.35 10.61 5.15
CA PRO A 141 17.64 11.34 4.11
C PRO A 141 16.81 10.48 3.15
N SER A 142 17.09 9.19 3.03
CA SER A 142 16.31 8.24 2.21
C SER A 142 15.14 7.61 2.95
N ALA A 143 14.99 7.84 4.26
CA ALA A 143 13.96 7.21 5.08
C ALA A 143 12.55 7.54 4.57
N LEU A 144 11.78 6.51 4.24
CA LEU A 144 10.45 6.61 3.66
C LEU A 144 9.41 7.03 4.71
N HIS A 145 8.58 8.03 4.39
CA HIS A 145 7.49 8.45 5.28
C HIS A 145 6.20 7.73 4.87
N ASP A 146 5.72 6.82 5.71
CA ASP A 146 4.61 5.94 5.36
C ASP A 146 3.74 5.54 6.56
N PHE A 147 2.59 4.96 6.26
CA PHE A 147 1.60 4.54 7.25
C PHE A 147 1.15 3.11 7.01
N ALA A 148 0.81 2.45 8.12
CA ALA A 148 0.08 1.20 8.14
C ALA A 148 -0.98 1.25 9.24
N VAL A 149 -1.83 0.22 9.27
CA VAL A 149 -2.81 0.04 10.34
C VAL A 149 -2.71 -1.36 10.91
N GLU A 150 -2.83 -1.45 12.24
CA GLU A 150 -3.10 -2.69 12.96
C GLU A 150 -4.61 -2.82 13.16
N LEU A 151 -5.18 -3.97 12.77
CA LEU A 151 -6.60 -4.26 12.81
C LEU A 151 -6.87 -5.48 13.70
N GLN A 152 -7.82 -5.32 14.62
CA GLN A 152 -8.42 -6.41 15.39
C GLN A 152 -9.95 -6.35 15.28
N GLY A 153 -10.60 -7.50 15.26
CA GLY A 153 -12.07 -7.62 15.21
C GLY A 153 -12.58 -8.25 13.91
N PRO A 154 -13.90 -8.13 13.63
CA PRO A 154 -14.56 -8.83 12.53
C PRO A 154 -13.97 -8.59 11.14
N GLY A 155 -13.35 -7.43 10.91
CA GLY A 155 -12.68 -7.10 9.66
C GLY A 155 -11.49 -8.00 9.32
N VAL A 156 -10.84 -8.61 10.32
CA VAL A 156 -9.74 -9.57 10.11
C VAL A 156 -10.23 -10.80 9.34
N GLY A 157 -11.48 -11.22 9.56
CA GLY A 157 -12.07 -12.36 8.87
C GLY A 157 -12.20 -12.15 7.36
N ASP A 158 -12.43 -10.92 6.89
CA ASP A 158 -12.47 -10.62 5.45
C ASP A 158 -11.06 -10.70 4.83
N ILE A 159 -10.02 -10.31 5.57
CA ILE A 159 -8.61 -10.46 5.16
C ILE A 159 -8.22 -11.94 5.16
N GLU A 160 -8.61 -12.70 6.18
CA GLU A 160 -8.35 -14.14 6.24
C GLU A 160 -9.01 -14.89 5.06
N GLN A 161 -10.27 -14.59 4.74
CA GLN A 161 -10.95 -15.15 3.57
C GLN A 161 -10.26 -14.76 2.25
N PHE A 162 -9.74 -13.54 2.16
CA PHE A 162 -9.00 -13.09 1.00
C PHE A 162 -7.70 -13.89 0.83
N VAL A 163 -6.92 -14.03 1.90
CA VAL A 163 -5.67 -14.80 1.93
C VAL A 163 -5.92 -16.29 1.63
N ALA A 164 -6.96 -16.88 2.23
CA ALA A 164 -7.31 -18.28 1.96
C ALA A 164 -7.59 -18.50 0.46
N ARG A 165 -8.32 -17.57 -0.18
CA ARG A 165 -8.63 -17.63 -1.61
C ARG A 165 -7.40 -17.48 -2.51
N SER A 166 -6.46 -16.59 -2.16
CA SER A 166 -5.23 -16.41 -2.93
C SER A 166 -4.31 -17.63 -2.85
N ARG A 167 -4.44 -18.45 -1.79
CA ARG A 167 -3.64 -19.65 -1.55
C ARG A 167 -4.25 -20.98 -1.98
N SER A 168 -5.55 -21.04 -2.29
CA SER A 168 -6.29 -22.29 -2.61
C SER A 168 -5.70 -23.17 -3.72
N ALA A 169 -4.67 -22.73 -4.44
CA ALA A 169 -3.93 -23.57 -5.38
C ALA A 169 -2.84 -24.45 -4.71
N ALA A 170 -2.44 -24.16 -3.47
CA ALA A 170 -1.31 -24.82 -2.81
C ALA A 170 -1.65 -25.53 -1.48
N HIS A 171 -2.67 -25.10 -0.73
CA HIS A 171 -3.09 -25.72 0.52
C HIS A 171 -4.63 -25.60 0.69
N PRO A 172 -5.33 -26.64 1.18
CA PRO A 172 -6.77 -26.59 1.39
C PRO A 172 -7.13 -25.56 2.48
N PRO A 173 -8.24 -24.82 2.33
CA PRO A 173 -8.66 -23.82 3.31
C PRO A 173 -9.06 -24.52 4.62
N GLN A 174 -8.30 -24.27 5.69
CA GLN A 174 -8.79 -24.57 7.04
C GLN A 174 -9.87 -23.56 7.44
N ALA A 175 -10.83 -23.99 8.27
CA ALA A 175 -11.89 -23.13 8.76
C ALA A 175 -11.33 -21.81 9.33
N PRO A 176 -11.97 -20.66 9.03
CA PRO A 176 -11.55 -19.37 9.56
C PRO A 176 -11.56 -19.41 11.09
N VAL A 177 -10.49 -18.92 11.72
CA VAL A 177 -10.43 -18.80 13.18
C VAL A 177 -11.31 -17.61 13.52
N SER A 178 -12.58 -17.88 13.87
CA SER A 178 -13.62 -16.87 14.09
C SER A 178 -13.15 -15.67 14.91
N ALA A 179 -12.77 -14.58 14.24
CA ALA A 179 -12.56 -13.26 14.86
C ALA A 179 -13.90 -12.52 14.94
N SER A 180 -14.91 -13.13 15.57
CA SER A 180 -16.26 -12.55 15.65
C SER A 180 -16.46 -11.60 16.84
N ARG A 181 -15.42 -11.34 17.65
CA ARG A 181 -15.57 -10.49 18.84
C ARG A 181 -15.47 -9.02 18.47
N VAL A 182 -16.47 -8.25 18.87
CA VAL A 182 -16.43 -6.78 18.86
C VAL A 182 -15.36 -6.31 19.84
N VAL A 183 -14.38 -5.52 19.36
CA VAL A 183 -13.20 -5.09 20.13
C VAL A 183 -12.94 -3.58 20.09
N GLY A 184 -13.75 -2.83 19.34
CA GLY A 184 -13.69 -1.38 19.24
C GLY A 184 -14.84 -0.79 18.42
N PRO A 185 -14.90 0.54 18.28
CA PRO A 185 -16.02 1.23 17.64
C PRO A 185 -15.93 1.32 16.11
N ALA A 186 -14.78 0.96 15.52
CA ALA A 186 -14.52 1.25 14.12
C ALA A 186 -15.32 0.34 13.18
N ARG A 187 -15.95 0.97 12.19
CA ARG A 187 -16.51 0.28 11.02
C ARG A 187 -15.45 0.24 9.93
N VAL A 188 -15.08 -0.95 9.46
CA VAL A 188 -14.02 -1.13 8.46
C VAL A 188 -14.52 -1.86 7.23
N ARG A 189 -13.82 -1.66 6.12
CA ARG A 189 -14.00 -2.44 4.91
C ARG A 189 -12.65 -2.69 4.28
N PHE A 190 -12.32 -3.96 4.12
CA PHE A 190 -11.13 -4.37 3.39
C PHE A 190 -11.42 -4.33 1.89
N VAL A 191 -10.63 -3.55 1.15
CA VAL A 191 -10.86 -3.27 -0.27
C VAL A 191 -9.60 -3.61 -1.04
N THR A 192 -9.73 -4.47 -2.04
CA THR A 192 -8.61 -4.89 -2.89
C THR A 192 -8.77 -4.35 -4.29
N ARG A 193 -7.64 -4.32 -5.01
CA ARG A 193 -7.62 -4.09 -6.44
C ARG A 193 -6.87 -5.23 -7.12
N ASP A 194 -7.50 -5.84 -8.13
CA ASP A 194 -6.92 -6.89 -8.96
C ASP A 194 -7.38 -6.76 -10.42
N ASN A 195 -6.80 -7.56 -11.31
CA ASN A 195 -7.06 -7.49 -12.75
C ASN A 195 -8.33 -8.26 -13.20
N HIS A 196 -9.15 -8.74 -12.28
CA HIS A 196 -10.27 -9.64 -12.59
C HIS A 196 -11.57 -9.25 -11.87
N ARG A 197 -11.62 -9.42 -10.55
CA ARG A 197 -12.84 -9.27 -9.73
C ARG A 197 -12.99 -7.86 -9.18
N HIS A 198 -11.87 -7.18 -8.91
CA HIS A 198 -11.85 -5.89 -8.24
C HIS A 198 -11.05 -4.83 -9.00
N PRO A 199 -11.35 -4.51 -10.27
CA PRO A 199 -10.50 -3.63 -11.09
C PRO A 199 -10.48 -2.15 -10.68
N GLY A 200 -11.43 -1.69 -9.86
CA GLY A 200 -11.54 -0.27 -9.49
C GLY A 200 -12.27 -0.02 -8.18
N ASP A 201 -12.30 -1.00 -7.27
CA ASP A 201 -13.01 -0.87 -6.00
C ASP A 201 -12.33 0.17 -5.08
N ILE A 202 -10.99 0.26 -5.07
CA ILE A 202 -10.26 1.29 -4.30
C ILE A 202 -10.59 2.71 -4.79
N GLU A 203 -10.48 3.01 -6.10
CA GLU A 203 -10.82 4.34 -6.64
C GLU A 203 -12.29 4.69 -6.35
N ARG A 204 -13.20 3.70 -6.38
CA ARG A 204 -14.61 3.90 -6.07
C ARG A 204 -14.81 4.44 -4.65
N GLU A 205 -14.14 3.86 -3.65
CA GLU A 205 -14.27 4.31 -2.25
C GLU A 205 -13.77 5.74 -2.07
N TYR A 206 -12.61 6.09 -2.64
CA TYR A 206 -12.13 7.48 -2.65
C TYR A 206 -13.17 8.44 -3.23
N ARG A 207 -13.75 8.09 -4.39
CA ARG A 207 -14.74 8.95 -5.06
C ARG A 207 -16.02 9.10 -4.25
N ILE A 208 -16.51 8.03 -3.62
CA ILE A 208 -17.68 8.09 -2.72
C ILE A 208 -17.39 9.08 -1.58
N ALA A 209 -16.26 8.95 -0.90
CA ALA A 209 -15.88 9.82 0.21
C ALA A 209 -15.73 11.29 -0.23
N ILE A 210 -15.03 11.56 -1.33
CA ILE A 210 -14.81 12.92 -1.85
C ILE A 210 -16.13 13.60 -2.26
N ARG A 211 -17.07 12.83 -2.81
CA ARG A 211 -18.40 13.34 -3.19
C ARG A 211 -19.26 13.65 -1.96
N ALA A 212 -19.13 12.84 -0.92
CA ALA A 212 -19.86 13.01 0.34
C ALA A 212 -19.24 14.09 1.25
N ALA A 213 -17.98 14.48 1.02
CA ALA A 213 -17.24 15.43 1.85
C ALA A 213 -17.98 16.77 2.01
N GLN A 214 -18.03 17.25 3.26
CA GLN A 214 -18.72 18.48 3.66
C GLN A 214 -17.78 19.58 4.16
N ARG A 215 -16.65 19.23 4.78
CA ARG A 215 -15.75 20.18 5.47
C ARG A 215 -14.34 20.13 4.93
N GLU A 216 -13.72 18.96 4.92
CA GLU A 216 -12.29 18.82 4.64
C GLU A 216 -11.95 17.48 3.98
N ILE A 217 -10.98 17.50 3.07
CA ILE A 217 -10.32 16.34 2.50
C ILE A 217 -8.81 16.57 2.66
N LEU A 218 -8.14 15.72 3.44
CA LEU A 218 -6.67 15.65 3.48
C LEU A 218 -6.22 14.34 2.86
N LEU A 219 -5.38 14.42 1.84
CA LEU A 219 -4.89 13.27 1.09
C LEU A 219 -3.37 13.35 1.00
N ALA A 220 -2.66 12.28 1.36
CA ALA A 220 -1.22 12.16 1.16
C ALA A 220 -0.94 10.93 0.30
N ASN A 221 -0.32 11.16 -0.87
CA ASN A 221 0.00 10.08 -1.79
C ASN A 221 1.36 10.33 -2.47
N ALA A 222 2.24 9.35 -2.41
CA ALA A 222 3.57 9.40 -3.05
C ALA A 222 3.49 9.70 -4.55
N TYR A 223 2.60 8.98 -5.25
CA TYR A 223 2.39 9.10 -6.69
C TYR A 223 0.93 9.43 -6.97
N PHE A 224 0.64 10.73 -7.09
CA PHE A 224 -0.71 11.23 -7.30
C PHE A 224 -0.92 11.58 -8.78
N PHE A 225 -1.41 10.62 -9.58
CA PHE A 225 -1.79 10.79 -10.98
C PHE A 225 -3.14 10.14 -11.31
N PRO A 226 -4.22 10.48 -10.59
CA PRO A 226 -5.44 9.70 -10.68
C PRO A 226 -6.22 9.97 -11.97
N GLY A 227 -7.21 9.11 -12.23
CA GLY A 227 -8.11 9.30 -13.36
C GLY A 227 -8.91 10.61 -13.31
N TYR A 228 -9.39 11.07 -14.48
CA TYR A 228 -10.19 12.31 -14.60
C TYR A 228 -11.42 12.34 -13.70
N ARG A 229 -11.99 11.18 -13.38
CA ARG A 229 -13.18 11.11 -12.52
C ARG A 229 -12.84 11.54 -11.08
N LEU A 230 -11.74 11.02 -10.52
CA LEU A 230 -11.27 11.42 -9.19
C LEU A 230 -10.84 12.89 -9.16
N LEU A 231 -10.09 13.36 -10.17
CA LEU A 231 -9.68 14.77 -10.27
C LEU A 231 -10.89 15.71 -10.34
N ARG A 232 -11.92 15.34 -11.11
CA ARG A 232 -13.17 16.11 -11.21
C ARG A 232 -13.91 16.12 -9.87
N ASP A 233 -13.98 14.99 -9.18
CA ASP A 233 -14.64 14.90 -7.88
C ASP A 233 -13.93 15.81 -6.85
N LEU A 234 -12.59 15.85 -6.83
CA LEU A 234 -11.81 16.77 -5.98
C LEU A 234 -12.06 18.25 -6.30
N ARG A 235 -12.06 18.61 -7.59
CA ARG A 235 -12.38 19.99 -8.01
C ARG A 235 -13.79 20.39 -7.63
N ASN A 236 -14.74 19.49 -7.80
CA ASN A 236 -16.12 19.74 -7.44
C ASN A 236 -16.26 19.88 -5.92
N ALA A 237 -15.52 19.12 -5.11
CA ALA A 237 -15.49 19.31 -3.67
C ALA A 237 -14.96 20.70 -3.27
N ALA A 238 -13.81 21.10 -3.83
CA ALA A 238 -13.25 22.42 -3.57
C ALA A 238 -14.21 23.56 -3.97
N ARG A 239 -14.87 23.44 -5.13
CA ARG A 239 -15.89 24.41 -5.58
C ARG A 239 -17.15 24.46 -4.71
N ARG A 240 -17.48 23.39 -3.99
CA ARG A 240 -18.55 23.37 -2.99
C ARG A 240 -18.15 24.05 -1.67
N GLY A 241 -16.90 24.49 -1.52
CA GLY A 241 -16.38 25.08 -0.30
C GLY A 241 -15.68 24.09 0.65
N VAL A 242 -15.52 22.83 0.24
CA VAL A 242 -14.74 21.84 1.02
C VAL A 242 -13.27 22.20 0.96
N GLN A 243 -12.57 22.18 2.10
CA GLN A 243 -11.13 22.40 2.15
C GLN A 243 -10.41 21.15 1.63
N VAL A 244 -9.81 21.23 0.44
CA VAL A 244 -9.10 20.09 -0.16
C VAL A 244 -7.60 20.32 -0.12
N THR A 245 -6.87 19.48 0.60
CA THR A 245 -5.40 19.49 0.63
C THR A 245 -4.85 18.16 0.14
N VAL A 246 -3.93 18.23 -0.83
CA VAL A 246 -3.21 17.09 -1.40
C VAL A 246 -1.72 17.24 -1.13
N VAL A 247 -1.16 16.29 -0.39
CA VAL A 247 0.27 16.16 -0.11
C VAL A 247 0.89 15.18 -1.10
N VAL A 248 1.96 15.62 -1.77
CA VAL A 248 2.71 14.85 -2.77
C VAL A 248 4.20 14.85 -2.46
N GLN A 249 4.94 13.92 -3.06
CA GLN A 249 6.40 13.87 -2.97
C GLN A 249 7.03 15.08 -3.69
N GLY A 250 7.82 15.88 -2.97
CA GLY A 250 8.48 17.08 -3.51
C GLY A 250 9.77 16.81 -4.29
N LYS A 251 10.43 15.68 -4.04
CA LYS A 251 11.62 15.21 -4.77
C LYS A 251 11.31 13.83 -5.37
N PRO A 252 10.70 13.77 -6.56
CA PRO A 252 10.30 12.50 -7.16
C PRO A 252 11.49 11.79 -7.80
N ASP A 253 11.53 10.46 -7.66
CA ASP A 253 12.63 9.62 -8.17
C ASP A 253 12.56 9.44 -9.70
N LEU A 254 11.39 9.69 -10.30
CA LEU A 254 11.13 9.52 -11.73
C LEU A 254 11.12 10.87 -12.47
N ARG A 255 11.94 11.00 -13.52
CA ARG A 255 12.08 12.23 -14.34
C ARG A 255 10.78 12.70 -15.02
N ILE A 256 9.80 11.81 -15.20
CA ILE A 256 8.50 12.15 -15.81
C ILE A 256 7.52 12.78 -14.82
N VAL A 257 7.67 12.50 -13.53
CA VAL A 257 6.77 12.99 -12.47
C VAL A 257 6.66 14.51 -12.45
N PRO A 258 7.76 15.30 -12.55
CA PRO A 258 7.65 16.75 -12.61
C PRO A 258 6.81 17.28 -13.79
N VAL A 259 6.77 16.58 -14.93
CA VAL A 259 5.96 17.00 -16.09
C VAL A 259 4.48 16.80 -15.80
N VAL A 260 4.13 15.66 -15.20
CA VAL A 260 2.73 15.33 -14.88
C VAL A 260 2.22 16.15 -13.69
N ALA A 261 3.07 16.35 -12.66
CA ALA A 261 2.77 17.19 -11.52
C ALA A 261 2.41 18.62 -11.94
N ARG A 262 3.15 19.19 -12.92
CA ARG A 262 2.83 20.51 -13.48
C ARG A 262 1.40 20.60 -14.04
N TRP A 263 0.96 19.60 -14.79
CA TRP A 263 -0.40 19.56 -15.32
C TRP A 263 -1.45 19.46 -14.20
N LEU A 264 -1.21 18.61 -13.21
CA LEU A 264 -2.11 18.47 -12.05
C LEU A 264 -2.25 19.78 -11.28
N TYR A 265 -1.13 20.49 -11.08
CA TYR A 265 -1.12 21.75 -10.36
C TYR A 265 -1.92 22.80 -11.13
N HIS A 266 -1.76 22.89 -12.45
CA HIS A 266 -2.60 23.75 -13.30
C HIS A 266 -4.08 23.40 -13.25
N TYR A 267 -4.43 22.12 -13.09
CA TYR A 267 -5.81 21.65 -13.10
C TYR A 267 -6.54 21.84 -11.77
N LEU A 268 -5.83 21.67 -10.65
CA LEU A 268 -6.40 21.60 -9.30
C LEU A 268 -6.28 22.91 -8.52
N VAL A 269 -5.13 23.60 -8.57
CA VAL A 269 -4.89 24.82 -7.78
C VAL A 269 -5.91 25.93 -8.09
N PRO A 270 -6.23 26.24 -9.37
CA PRO A 270 -7.24 27.26 -9.68
C PRO A 270 -8.66 26.89 -9.24
N ALA A 271 -8.93 25.62 -8.91
CA ALA A 271 -10.22 25.18 -8.41
C ALA A 271 -10.34 25.27 -6.87
N GLY A 272 -9.30 25.78 -6.17
CA GLY A 272 -9.26 25.90 -4.72
C GLY A 272 -8.64 24.70 -4.00
N VAL A 273 -8.05 23.74 -4.73
CA VAL A 273 -7.34 22.61 -4.12
C VAL A 273 -5.94 23.06 -3.71
N ARG A 274 -5.61 22.92 -2.43
CA ARG A 274 -4.27 23.18 -1.90
C ARG A 274 -3.37 21.98 -2.19
N ILE A 275 -2.25 22.22 -2.87
CA ILE A 275 -1.23 21.18 -3.08
C ILE A 275 0.01 21.52 -2.25
N CYS A 276 0.54 20.53 -1.56
CA CYS A 276 1.69 20.65 -0.68
C CYS A 276 2.75 19.60 -1.04
N GLU A 277 3.99 20.03 -1.23
CA GLU A 277 5.12 19.15 -1.52
C GLU A 277 5.86 18.80 -0.23
N PHE A 278 5.94 17.52 0.10
CA PHE A 278 6.75 16.99 1.20
C PHE A 278 8.24 16.94 0.78
N ARG A 279 9.13 17.57 1.57
CA ARG A 279 10.50 17.86 1.11
C ARG A 279 11.63 17.36 2.01
N THR A 280 11.34 16.90 3.22
CA THR A 280 12.37 16.50 4.17
C THR A 280 12.97 15.14 3.83
N ARG A 281 12.15 14.18 3.43
CA ARG A 281 12.54 12.83 2.98
C ARG A 281 11.55 12.29 1.95
N PRO A 282 11.73 11.11 1.34
CA PRO A 282 10.76 10.58 0.39
C PRO A 282 9.40 10.30 1.07
N LEU A 283 8.32 10.77 0.46
CA LEU A 283 6.96 10.44 0.89
C LEU A 283 6.55 9.12 0.25
N HIS A 284 6.20 8.13 1.05
CA HIS A 284 5.64 6.86 0.58
C HIS A 284 4.21 6.60 1.07
N ALA A 285 3.59 7.55 1.79
CA ALA A 285 2.21 7.44 2.24
C ALA A 285 1.19 7.18 1.12
N LYS A 286 0.14 6.41 1.40
CA LYS A 286 -1.09 6.27 0.59
C LYS A 286 -2.33 6.34 1.48
N VAL A 287 -2.56 7.53 2.03
CA VAL A 287 -3.59 7.76 3.04
C VAL A 287 -4.50 8.92 2.67
N ALA A 288 -5.73 8.88 3.15
CA ALA A 288 -6.61 10.05 3.13
C ALA A 288 -7.56 10.02 4.31
N VAL A 289 -7.99 11.21 4.73
CA VAL A 289 -9.05 11.45 5.69
C VAL A 289 -10.03 12.47 5.15
N VAL A 290 -11.32 12.21 5.34
CA VAL A 290 -12.44 13.07 4.93
C VAL A 290 -13.29 13.37 6.15
N ASP A 291 -13.52 14.67 6.39
CA ASP A 291 -14.32 15.20 7.50
C ASP A 291 -13.93 14.67 8.89
N GLY A 292 -12.67 14.27 9.06
CA GLY A 292 -12.15 13.69 10.31
C GLY A 292 -12.80 12.37 10.74
N ARG A 293 -13.52 11.68 9.84
CA ARG A 293 -14.28 10.46 10.19
C ARG A 293 -14.06 9.30 9.23
N TRP A 294 -14.09 9.57 7.92
CA TRP A 294 -13.77 8.56 6.92
C TRP A 294 -12.26 8.60 6.66
N ALA A 295 -11.60 7.46 6.67
CA ALA A 295 -10.18 7.36 6.39
C ALA A 295 -9.87 6.12 5.54
N THR A 296 -8.73 6.15 4.88
CA THR A 296 -8.16 4.99 4.21
C THR A 296 -6.65 4.95 4.41
N VAL A 297 -6.14 3.75 4.63
CA VAL A 297 -4.70 3.44 4.68
C VAL A 297 -4.48 2.16 3.87
N GLY A 298 -3.42 2.10 3.06
CA GLY A 298 -3.16 0.92 2.25
C GLY A 298 -1.94 1.05 1.37
N SER A 299 -1.89 0.19 0.34
CA SER A 299 -0.75 0.11 -0.59
C SER A 299 -0.97 0.89 -1.89
N SER A 300 -2.21 1.23 -2.24
CA SER A 300 -2.56 1.78 -3.55
C SER A 300 -2.09 3.22 -3.72
N ASN A 301 -1.13 3.42 -4.61
CA ASN A 301 -0.86 4.74 -5.16
C ASN A 301 -2.04 5.18 -6.03
N LEU A 302 -2.24 6.49 -6.15
CA LEU A 302 -3.28 7.05 -7.00
C LEU A 302 -2.75 7.34 -8.40
N ASP A 303 -2.07 6.37 -9.03
CA ASP A 303 -1.48 6.48 -10.36
C ASP A 303 -2.04 5.40 -11.33
N PRO A 304 -1.89 5.57 -12.65
CA PRO A 304 -2.47 4.66 -13.63
C PRO A 304 -1.99 3.20 -13.49
N LEU A 305 -0.75 2.94 -13.09
CA LEU A 305 -0.23 1.58 -12.95
C LEU A 305 -0.80 0.91 -11.70
N SER A 306 -0.81 1.61 -10.56
CA SER A 306 -1.39 1.07 -9.32
C SER A 306 -2.89 0.83 -9.47
N LEU A 307 -3.62 1.79 -10.04
CA LEU A 307 -5.06 1.69 -10.23
C LEU A 307 -5.48 0.70 -11.34
N SER A 308 -4.61 0.39 -12.31
CA SER A 308 -4.99 -0.39 -13.50
C SER A 308 -4.20 -1.67 -13.73
N LEU A 309 -3.10 -1.95 -13.03
CA LEU A 309 -2.31 -3.16 -13.26
C LEU A 309 -1.87 -3.88 -11.99
N ASN A 310 -1.44 -3.16 -10.95
CA ASN A 310 -0.87 -3.77 -9.76
C ASN A 310 -1.92 -4.37 -8.82
N LEU A 311 -1.50 -5.34 -8.03
CA LEU A 311 -2.32 -5.91 -6.98
C LEU A 311 -2.20 -5.06 -5.73
N GLU A 312 -3.31 -4.48 -5.26
CA GLU A 312 -3.32 -3.52 -4.15
C GLU A 312 -4.36 -3.87 -3.09
N ALA A 313 -4.18 -3.34 -1.89
CA ALA A 313 -5.12 -3.49 -0.78
C ALA A 313 -5.13 -2.25 0.12
N ASN A 314 -6.33 -1.81 0.48
CA ASN A 314 -6.58 -0.73 1.42
C ASN A 314 -7.55 -1.20 2.51
N LEU A 315 -7.41 -0.63 3.70
CA LEU A 315 -8.45 -0.65 4.72
C LEU A 315 -9.15 0.71 4.73
N VAL A 316 -10.45 0.70 4.42
CA VAL A 316 -11.32 1.86 4.59
C VAL A 316 -11.92 1.81 5.98
N ILE A 317 -11.87 2.93 6.70
CA ILE A 317 -12.20 3.03 8.12
C ILE A 317 -13.18 4.18 8.31
N VAL A 318 -14.25 3.93 9.04
CA VAL A 318 -15.19 4.95 9.51
C VAL A 318 -15.15 4.93 11.03
N ASP A 319 -14.41 5.87 11.60
CA ASP A 319 -14.25 6.06 13.03
C ASP A 319 -13.76 7.49 13.31
N ALA A 320 -14.40 8.16 14.26
CA ALA A 320 -14.07 9.55 14.58
C ALA A 320 -12.71 9.67 15.30
N GLY A 321 -12.38 8.70 16.16
CA GLY A 321 -11.10 8.69 16.88
C GLY A 321 -9.92 8.51 15.92
N PHE A 322 -9.95 7.45 15.11
CA PHE A 322 -8.95 7.17 14.10
C PHE A 322 -8.85 8.30 13.06
N GLY A 323 -10.00 8.83 12.59
CA GLY A 323 -10.03 9.93 11.64
C GLY A 323 -9.37 11.19 12.19
N ALA A 324 -9.63 11.55 13.45
CA ALA A 324 -8.99 12.67 14.11
C ALA A 324 -7.47 12.46 14.29
N GLU A 325 -7.04 11.25 14.64
CA GLU A 325 -5.63 10.89 14.80
C GLU A 325 -4.86 11.02 13.47
N LEU A 326 -5.35 10.38 12.40
CA LEU A 326 -4.72 10.48 11.07
C LEU A 326 -4.69 11.93 10.57
N ARG A 327 -5.79 12.67 10.79
CA ARG A 327 -5.84 14.11 10.49
C ARG A 327 -4.74 14.87 11.22
N ALA A 328 -4.56 14.64 12.52
CA ALA A 328 -3.53 15.30 13.31
C ALA A 328 -2.12 15.00 12.78
N ARG A 329 -1.80 13.75 12.44
CA ARG A 329 -0.52 13.37 11.83
C ARG A 329 -0.27 14.10 10.50
N LEU A 330 -1.27 14.15 9.63
CA LEU A 330 -1.15 14.84 8.34
C LEU A 330 -1.00 16.35 8.49
N LEU A 331 -1.68 16.97 9.46
CA LEU A 331 -1.51 18.40 9.75
C LEU A 331 -0.13 18.71 10.34
N GLN A 332 0.42 17.85 11.18
CA GLN A 332 1.80 17.98 11.69
C GLN A 332 2.81 17.91 10.56
N LEU A 333 2.66 16.93 9.67
CA LEU A 333 3.46 16.77 8.44
C LEU A 333 3.37 18.03 7.57
N LEU A 334 2.14 18.54 7.34
CA LEU A 334 1.90 19.75 6.57
C LEU A 334 2.59 20.99 7.16
N ALA A 335 2.62 21.11 8.49
CA ALA A 335 3.20 22.26 9.17
C ALA A 335 4.73 22.23 9.20
N ARG A 336 5.33 21.04 9.31
CA ARG A 336 6.77 20.87 9.54
C ARG A 336 7.57 20.64 8.25
N ASP A 337 7.02 19.84 7.34
CA ASP A 337 7.80 19.20 6.28
C ASP A 337 7.34 19.55 4.87
N CYS A 338 6.20 20.23 4.76
CA CYS A 338 5.59 20.56 3.49
C CYS A 338 5.79 22.02 3.08
N THR A 339 5.96 22.23 1.79
CA THR A 339 5.88 23.55 1.19
C THR A 339 4.66 23.64 0.27
N PRO A 340 3.78 24.65 0.43
CA PRO A 340 2.65 24.82 -0.46
C PRO A 340 3.11 25.17 -1.88
N VAL A 341 2.44 24.61 -2.88
CA VAL A 341 2.57 25.00 -4.28
C VAL A 341 1.73 26.25 -4.49
N THR A 342 2.39 27.41 -4.58
CA THR A 342 1.72 28.68 -4.86
C THR A 342 1.48 28.84 -6.36
N ALA A 343 0.44 29.60 -6.74
CA ALA A 343 0.16 29.91 -8.14
C ALA A 343 1.35 30.58 -8.87
N ALA A 344 2.22 31.28 -8.14
CA ALA A 344 3.46 31.87 -8.66
C ALA A 344 4.55 30.83 -9.00
N ARG A 345 4.57 29.68 -8.31
CA ARG A 345 5.50 28.55 -8.58
C ARG A 345 4.99 27.61 -9.66
N VAL A 346 3.72 27.72 -10.02
CA VAL A 346 3.16 27.02 -11.16
C VAL A 346 3.72 27.69 -12.43
N PRO A 347 4.49 26.99 -13.28
CA PRO A 347 5.15 27.61 -14.43
C PRO A 347 4.17 28.38 -15.31
N ARG A 348 4.60 29.54 -15.83
CA ARG A 348 3.81 30.41 -16.71
C ARG A 348 3.13 29.59 -17.82
N ARG A 349 1.87 29.93 -18.10
CA ARG A 349 1.01 29.30 -19.12
C ARG A 349 1.60 29.53 -20.52
N THR A 350 2.57 28.72 -20.93
CA THR A 350 2.87 28.56 -22.35
C THR A 350 1.94 27.47 -22.86
N TRP A 351 1.09 27.79 -23.83
CA TRP A 351 0.10 26.86 -24.38
C TRP A 351 0.72 25.51 -24.80
N TRP A 352 1.92 25.53 -25.40
CA TRP A 352 2.70 24.34 -25.72
C TRP A 352 3.02 23.43 -24.52
N ARG A 353 3.35 24.00 -23.34
CA ARG A 353 3.67 23.23 -22.12
C ARG A 353 2.42 22.61 -21.50
N ILE A 354 1.26 23.24 -21.64
CA ILE A 354 -0.03 22.70 -21.19
C ILE A 354 -0.45 21.55 -22.10
N VAL A 355 -0.38 21.74 -23.42
CA VAL A 355 -0.73 20.71 -24.40
C VAL A 355 0.21 19.50 -24.26
N SER A 356 1.53 19.70 -24.16
CA SER A 356 2.46 18.58 -24.01
C SER A 356 2.26 17.81 -22.70
N SER A 357 2.08 18.50 -21.58
CA SER A 357 1.80 17.84 -20.30
C SER A 357 0.44 17.14 -20.27
N MET A 358 -0.57 17.68 -20.95
CA MET A 358 -1.86 17.02 -21.16
C MET A 358 -1.73 15.76 -22.02
N LEU A 359 -0.96 15.81 -23.11
CA LEU A 359 -0.69 14.66 -23.96
C LEU A 359 0.08 13.57 -23.21
N VAL A 360 1.10 13.94 -22.44
CA VAL A 360 1.85 13.00 -21.59
C VAL A 360 0.94 12.37 -20.53
N PHE A 361 0.11 13.17 -19.84
CA PHE A 361 -0.86 12.65 -18.88
C PHE A 361 -1.87 11.71 -19.56
N HIS A 362 -2.40 12.09 -20.73
CA HIS A 362 -3.35 11.28 -21.47
C HIS A 362 -2.73 9.96 -21.93
N PHE A 363 -1.50 10.00 -22.45
CA PHE A 363 -0.72 8.83 -22.82
C PHE A 363 -0.51 7.91 -21.61
N LEU A 364 0.05 8.42 -20.50
CA LEU A 364 0.30 7.64 -19.28
C LEU A 364 -0.98 7.05 -18.68
N ARG A 365 -2.11 7.73 -18.84
CA ARG A 365 -3.42 7.24 -18.39
C ARG A 365 -3.97 6.12 -19.26
N HIS A 366 -3.76 6.17 -20.57
CA HIS A 366 -4.21 5.12 -21.50
C HIS A 366 -3.22 3.97 -21.62
N PHE A 367 -1.96 4.21 -21.23
CA PHE A 367 -0.90 3.22 -21.23
C PHE A 367 -1.29 1.90 -20.57
N PRO A 368 -1.95 1.86 -19.38
CA PRO A 368 -2.37 0.60 -18.79
C PRO A 368 -3.34 -0.20 -19.65
N ARG A 369 -4.28 0.43 -20.37
CA ARG A 369 -5.20 -0.28 -21.28
C ARG A 369 -4.47 -0.89 -22.47
N TRP A 370 -3.36 -0.29 -22.90
CA TRP A 370 -2.50 -0.87 -23.93
C TRP A 370 -1.63 -1.98 -23.35
N ALA A 371 -1.09 -1.80 -22.14
CA ALA A 371 -0.32 -2.81 -21.43
C ALA A 371 -1.17 -4.03 -21.02
N GLU A 372 -2.48 -3.86 -20.80
CA GLU A 372 -3.44 -4.94 -20.57
C GLU A 372 -3.54 -5.91 -21.76
N ARG A 373 -3.26 -5.44 -22.99
CA ARG A 373 -3.25 -6.25 -24.22
C ARG A 373 -2.02 -7.17 -24.31
N VAL A 374 -0.99 -6.93 -23.51
CA VAL A 374 0.11 -7.88 -23.35
C VAL A 374 -0.43 -9.07 -22.54
N PRO A 375 -0.39 -10.30 -23.06
CA PRO A 375 -0.97 -11.46 -22.40
C PRO A 375 -0.49 -11.60 -20.95
N ALA A 376 -1.43 -11.68 -20.03
CA ALA A 376 -1.14 -12.00 -18.64
C ALA A 376 -0.78 -13.48 -18.57
N ALA A 377 0.50 -13.82 -18.41
CA ALA A 377 0.85 -15.14 -17.92
C ALA A 377 0.20 -15.31 -16.53
N ARG A 378 -0.30 -16.51 -16.22
CA ARG A 378 -0.72 -16.82 -14.84
C ARG A 378 0.48 -16.56 -13.93
N PRO A 379 0.32 -15.79 -12.83
CA PRO A 379 1.44 -15.45 -11.98
C PRO A 379 2.12 -16.72 -11.50
N ARG A 380 3.40 -16.90 -11.84
CA ARG A 380 4.21 -18.00 -11.32
C ARG A 380 4.51 -17.74 -9.85
N ILE A 381 4.13 -18.68 -8.99
CA ILE A 381 4.51 -18.70 -7.59
C ILE A 381 5.57 -19.78 -7.43
N GLU A 382 6.81 -19.38 -7.15
CA GLU A 382 7.89 -20.31 -6.89
C GLU A 382 8.01 -20.55 -5.39
N HIS A 383 8.01 -21.83 -4.99
CA HIS A 383 8.22 -22.24 -3.61
C HIS A 383 9.71 -22.44 -3.40
N ALA A 384 10.32 -21.71 -2.46
CA ALA A 384 11.68 -22.04 -2.02
C ALA A 384 11.59 -23.32 -1.18
N ARG A 385 11.71 -24.49 -1.81
CA ARG A 385 11.88 -25.75 -1.08
C ARG A 385 13.29 -25.79 -0.50
N SER A 386 13.41 -26.29 0.73
CA SER A 386 14.69 -26.72 1.27
C SER A 386 15.18 -27.90 0.42
N ASP A 387 16.23 -27.72 -0.37
CA ASP A 387 17.06 -28.84 -0.84
C ASP A 387 17.87 -29.38 0.36
N VAL A 388 17.16 -29.87 1.39
CA VAL A 388 17.74 -30.79 2.35
C VAL A 388 17.45 -32.16 1.76
N ARG A 389 18.34 -32.62 0.87
CA ARG A 389 18.46 -34.06 0.61
C ARG A 389 18.73 -34.70 1.96
N ALA A 390 17.76 -35.46 2.43
CA ALA A 390 17.99 -36.49 3.43
C ALA A 390 18.79 -37.59 2.74
N ASP A 391 20.11 -37.44 2.67
CA ASP A 391 20.99 -38.59 2.46
C ASP A 391 20.97 -39.38 3.77
N ARG A 392 20.19 -40.46 3.76
CA ARG A 392 20.31 -41.59 4.67
C ARG A 392 21.32 -42.58 4.13
#